data_AF-A0A2W6UL38-F1
#
_entry.id   AF-A0A2W6UL38-F1
#
_cell.length_a   1.000
_cell.length_b   1.000
_cell.length_c   1.000
_cell.angle_alpha   90.00
_cell.angle_beta   90.00
_cell.angle_gamma   90.00
#
_symmetry.space_group_name_H-M   'P 1'
#
loop_
_entity.id
_entity.type
_entity.pdbx_description
1 polymer ?
#
loop_
_entity_poly.entity_id
_entity_poly.type
_entity_poly.pdbx_seq_one_letter_code
_entity_poly.pdbx_strand_id
1 'polypeptide(L)'
;MDVPIIAAHVPVYAHPGDAGADLVSAEELRLGPGERALVATGVRIALPDGYVAFVVPRSGLAGDRIAQLIVMPVPRVRFVPVDELPESARGEGGFGSTGYQTGAGA
;
A
#
# COMPACT_ATOMS: atom_id res chain seq x y z
N MET A 1 -14.58 -1.22 12.20
CA MET A 1 -15.10 -0.21 11.27
C MET A 1 -15.66 -0.97 10.09
N ASP A 2 -16.86 -0.59 9.65
CA ASP A 2 -17.50 -1.22 8.50
C ASP A 2 -17.37 -0.28 7.30
N VAL A 3 -16.88 -0.81 6.17
CA VAL A 3 -16.73 -0.07 4.92
C VAL A 3 -17.73 -0.65 3.92
N PRO A 4 -18.76 0.09 3.51
CA PRO A 4 -19.69 -0.37 2.48
C PRO A 4 -18.94 -0.69 1.18
N ILE A 5 -19.24 -1.85 0.59
CA ILE A 5 -18.55 -2.37 -0.60
C ILE A 5 -19.55 -2.96 -1.59
N ILE A 6 -19.27 -2.76 -2.88
CA ILE A 6 -19.87 -3.53 -3.99
C ILE A 6 -18.73 -4.26 -4.70
N ALA A 7 -18.76 -5.59 -4.64
CA ALA A 7 -17.78 -6.45 -5.31
C ALA A 7 -18.40 -7.84 -5.54
N ALA A 8 -17.98 -8.54 -6.61
CA ALA A 8 -18.32 -9.95 -6.80
C ALA A 8 -17.58 -10.85 -5.80
N HIS A 9 -16.35 -10.47 -5.45
CA HIS A 9 -15.53 -11.12 -4.43
C HIS A 9 -15.11 -10.06 -3.41
N VAL A 10 -15.61 -10.18 -2.18
CA VAL A 10 -15.27 -9.26 -1.09
C VAL A 10 -13.84 -9.53 -0.63
N PRO A 11 -12.96 -8.51 -0.54
CA PRO A 11 -11.60 -8.68 -0.03
C PRO A 11 -11.60 -9.22 1.40
N VAL A 12 -10.71 -10.16 1.69
CA VAL A 12 -10.59 -10.80 3.01
C VAL A 12 -9.17 -10.69 3.55
N TYR A 13 -9.05 -10.53 4.86
CA TYR A 13 -7.79 -10.72 5.58
C TYR A 13 -7.55 -12.21 5.75
N ALA A 14 -6.39 -12.71 5.32
CA ALA A 14 -6.11 -14.14 5.33
C ALA A 14 -5.83 -14.66 6.76
N HIS A 15 -5.15 -13.85 7.56
CA HIS A 15 -4.74 -14.20 8.92
C HIS A 15 -5.04 -13.06 9.92
N PRO A 16 -5.21 -13.39 11.21
CA PRO A 16 -5.31 -12.39 12.27
C PRO A 16 -4.06 -11.50 12.31
N GLY A 17 -4.26 -10.18 12.23
CA GLY A 17 -3.18 -9.19 12.27
C GLY A 17 -2.63 -8.78 10.90
N ASP A 18 -3.13 -9.37 9.79
CA ASP A 18 -2.76 -8.92 8.45
C ASP A 18 -3.16 -7.46 8.23
N ALA A 19 -2.24 -6.68 7.65
CA ALA A 19 -2.49 -5.28 7.31
C ALA A 19 -3.36 -5.12 6.05
N GLY A 20 -3.25 -6.06 5.10
CA GLY A 20 -3.91 -6.01 3.81
C GLY A 20 -4.98 -7.07 3.62
N ALA A 21 -6.08 -6.70 2.97
CA ALA A 21 -7.11 -7.62 2.49
C ALA A 21 -6.87 -7.95 1.01
N ASP A 22 -6.88 -9.24 0.66
CA ASP A 22 -6.51 -9.68 -0.69
C ASP A 22 -7.51 -9.22 -1.76
N LEU A 23 -7.00 -8.67 -2.87
CA LEU A 23 -7.75 -8.29 -4.06
C LEU A 23 -7.58 -9.34 -5.16
N VAL A 24 -8.68 -9.72 -5.78
CA VAL A 24 -8.71 -10.66 -6.89
C VAL A 24 -8.99 -9.95 -8.22
N SER A 25 -8.52 -10.53 -9.31
CA SER A 25 -8.92 -10.11 -10.66
C SER A 25 -10.40 -10.38 -10.92
N ALA A 26 -11.08 -9.48 -11.62
CA ALA A 26 -12.43 -9.68 -12.14
C ALA A 26 -12.44 -10.16 -13.60
N GLU A 27 -11.28 -10.28 -14.23
CA GLU A 27 -11.12 -10.67 -15.63
C GLU A 27 -9.95 -11.63 -15.83
N GLU A 28 -10.02 -12.44 -16.88
CA GLU A 28 -8.89 -13.27 -17.31
C GLU A 28 -7.99 -12.46 -18.24
N LEU A 29 -6.70 -12.39 -17.92
CA LEU A 29 -5.70 -11.69 -18.71
C LEU A 29 -4.40 -12.51 -18.75
N ARG A 30 -3.69 -12.44 -19.87
CA ARG A 30 -2.31 -12.97 -19.99
C ARG A 30 -1.36 -11.80 -20.17
N LEU A 31 -0.28 -11.80 -19.39
CA LEU A 31 0.81 -10.82 -19.48
C LEU A 31 2.11 -11.54 -19.87
N GLY A 32 2.75 -11.04 -20.92
CA GLY A 32 4.11 -11.42 -21.29
C GLY A 32 5.17 -10.78 -20.38
N PRO A 33 6.44 -11.23 -20.46
CA PRO A 33 7.53 -10.62 -19.72
C PRO A 33 7.68 -9.12 -20.03
N GLY A 34 7.69 -8.29 -18.99
CA GLY A 34 7.82 -6.83 -19.11
C GLY A 34 6.52 -6.10 -19.49
N GLU A 35 5.45 -6.82 -19.82
CA GLU A 35 4.15 -6.23 -20.07
C GLU A 35 3.50 -5.75 -18.79
N ARG A 36 2.69 -4.69 -18.91
CA ARG A 36 1.94 -4.09 -17.81
C ARG A 36 0.53 -3.82 -18.29
N ALA A 37 -0.44 -4.10 -17.43
CA ALA A 37 -1.83 -3.78 -17.68
C ALA A 37 -2.49 -3.23 -16.41
N LEU A 38 -3.57 -2.48 -16.62
CA LEU A 38 -4.54 -2.23 -15.56
C LEU A 38 -5.47 -3.44 -15.52
N VAL A 39 -5.56 -4.09 -14.36
CA VAL A 39 -6.43 -5.25 -14.16
C VAL A 39 -7.62 -4.83 -13.32
N ALA A 40 -8.82 -5.02 -13.84
CA ALA A 40 -10.05 -4.68 -13.13
C ALA A 40 -10.25 -5.60 -11.93
N THR A 41 -10.50 -5.04 -10.74
CA THR A 41 -10.87 -5.81 -9.53
C THR A 41 -12.38 -5.94 -9.35
N GLY A 42 -13.16 -5.09 -10.03
CA GLY A 42 -14.62 -4.98 -9.84
C GLY A 42 -15.04 -4.46 -8.45
N VAL A 43 -14.08 -3.99 -7.64
CA VAL A 43 -14.32 -3.49 -6.27
C VAL A 43 -14.67 -2.01 -6.29
N ARG A 44 -15.75 -1.64 -5.61
CA ARG A 44 -16.10 -0.26 -5.28
C ARG A 44 -16.32 -0.15 -3.77
N ILE A 45 -15.60 0.74 -3.11
CA ILE A 45 -15.69 0.95 -1.65
C ILE A 45 -16.11 2.39 -1.35
N ALA A 46 -16.94 2.57 -0.33
CA ALA A 46 -17.26 3.86 0.24
C ALA A 46 -16.37 4.08 1.48
N LEU A 47 -15.18 4.65 1.27
CA LEU A 47 -14.28 4.95 2.37
C LEU A 47 -14.85 6.09 3.22
N PRO A 48 -14.83 5.96 4.55
CA PRO A 48 -15.19 7.06 5.43
C PRO A 48 -14.14 8.17 5.40
N ASP A 49 -14.57 9.39 5.77
CA ASP A 49 -13.70 10.54 5.90
C ASP A 49 -12.51 10.26 6.84
N GLY A 50 -11.33 10.76 6.46
CA GLY A 50 -10.11 10.57 7.24
C GLY A 50 -9.44 9.21 7.04
N TYR A 51 -9.81 8.46 6.00
CA TYR A 51 -9.16 7.21 5.63
C TYR A 51 -8.63 7.23 4.20
N VAL A 52 -7.58 6.45 3.97
CA VAL A 52 -7.06 6.13 2.65
C VAL A 52 -7.04 4.61 2.51
N ALA A 53 -7.17 4.13 1.27
CA ALA A 53 -6.92 2.73 0.95
C ALA A 53 -5.81 2.63 -0.09
N PHE A 54 -4.74 1.92 0.25
CA PHE A 54 -3.64 1.65 -0.65
C PHE A 54 -3.82 0.29 -1.33
N VAL A 55 -3.74 0.27 -2.65
CA VAL A 55 -3.55 -0.97 -3.42
C VAL A 55 -2.05 -1.21 -3.48
N VAL A 56 -1.58 -2.24 -2.76
CA VAL A 56 -0.16 -2.56 -2.66
C VAL A 56 0.14 -3.96 -3.22
N PRO A 57 1.37 -4.20 -3.68
CA PRO A 57 1.79 -5.53 -4.10
C PRO A 57 1.68 -6.55 -2.97
N ARG A 58 1.47 -7.81 -3.35
CA ARG A 58 1.64 -8.95 -2.45
C ARG A 58 3.10 -9.40 -2.47
N SER A 59 3.59 -9.99 -1.39
CA SER A 59 4.95 -10.57 -1.35
C SER A 59 5.09 -11.79 -2.26
N GLY A 60 3.98 -12.46 -2.60
CA GLY A 60 3.91 -13.55 -3.58
C GLY A 60 2.67 -13.45 -4.47
N LEU A 61 2.83 -13.75 -5.77
CA LEU A 61 1.77 -13.72 -6.76
C LEU A 61 1.18 -15.13 -6.94
N ALA A 62 0.35 -15.55 -6.00
CA ALA A 62 -0.29 -16.87 -6.03
C ALA A 62 -1.73 -16.78 -6.56
N GLY A 63 -1.94 -17.26 -7.79
CA GLY A 63 -3.26 -17.35 -8.45
C GLY A 63 -3.84 -15.97 -8.78
N ASP A 64 -5.18 -15.87 -8.74
CA ASP A 64 -5.91 -14.66 -9.17
C ASP A 64 -5.85 -13.50 -8.16
N ARG A 65 -5.15 -13.68 -7.03
CA ARG A 65 -4.91 -12.62 -6.03
C ARG A 65 -3.71 -11.79 -6.46
N ILE A 66 -4.02 -10.65 -7.07
CA ILE A 66 -3.06 -9.81 -7.79
C ILE A 66 -2.49 -8.66 -6.95
N ALA A 67 -3.20 -8.25 -5.90
CA ALA A 67 -2.82 -7.15 -5.02
C ALA A 67 -3.50 -7.30 -3.66
N GLN A 68 -3.25 -6.38 -2.73
CA GLN A 68 -3.97 -6.29 -1.46
C GLN A 68 -4.32 -4.84 -1.13
N LEU A 69 -5.43 -4.64 -0.42
CA LEU A 69 -5.92 -3.35 0.03
C LEU A 69 -5.54 -3.12 1.50
N ILE A 70 -4.77 -2.08 1.79
CA ILE A 70 -4.50 -1.62 3.16
C ILE A 70 -5.32 -0.36 3.41
N VAL A 71 -6.24 -0.42 4.37
CA VAL A 71 -7.07 0.73 4.79
C VAL A 71 -6.50 1.29 6.08
N MET A 72 -6.19 2.58 6.10
CA MET A 72 -5.63 3.22 7.29
C MET A 72 -6.14 4.64 7.49
N PRO A 73 -6.22 5.11 8.76
CA PRO A 73 -6.56 6.49 9.05
C PRO A 73 -5.44 7.43 8.59
N VAL A 74 -5.83 8.60 8.09
CA VAL A 74 -4.92 9.68 7.68
C VAL A 74 -5.32 10.99 8.36
N PRO A 75 -4.38 11.67 9.06
CA PRO A 75 -4.67 12.94 9.67
C PRO A 75 -4.78 14.04 8.61
N ARG A 76 -5.75 14.94 8.77
CA ARG A 76 -5.79 16.18 7.98
C ARG A 76 -4.79 17.16 8.58
N VAL A 77 -3.78 17.56 7.80
CA VAL A 77 -2.75 18.51 8.23
C VAL A 77 -3.06 19.93 7.76
N ARG A 78 -2.60 20.92 8.54
CA ARG A 78 -2.53 22.32 8.13
C ARG A 78 -1.07 22.66 7.89
N PHE A 79 -0.74 23.04 6.65
CA PHE A 79 0.60 23.53 6.32
C PHE A 79 0.78 24.94 6.88
N VAL A 80 1.90 25.17 7.56
CA VAL A 80 2.29 26.47 8.14
C VAL A 80 3.58 26.90 7.47
N PRO A 81 3.56 27.94 6.62
CA PRO A 81 4.78 28.49 6.03
C PRO A 81 5.69 29.08 7.11
N VAL A 82 6.98 28.77 7.03
CA VAL A 82 8.04 29.29 7.92
C VAL A 82 9.29 29.53 7.10
N ASP A 83 10.13 30.47 7.52
CA ASP A 83 11.40 30.74 6.85
C ASP A 83 12.46 29.66 7.18
N GLU A 84 12.35 29.04 8.36
CA GLU A 84 13.27 28.01 8.84
C GLU A 84 12.53 26.87 9.55
N LEU A 85 12.99 25.62 9.36
CA LEU A 85 12.45 24.43 10.03
C LEU A 85 13.19 24.19 11.37
N PRO A 86 12.54 23.57 12.38
CA PRO A 86 13.21 23.21 13.62
C PRO A 86 14.27 22.13 13.40
N GLU A 87 15.29 22.11 14.25
CA GLU A 87 16.27 21.02 14.27
C GLU A 87 15.59 19.66 14.51
N SER A 88 16.13 18.61 13.90
CA SER A 88 15.65 17.23 14.10
C SER A 88 16.82 16.31 14.41
N ALA A 89 16.55 15.19 15.09
CA ALA A 89 17.57 14.16 15.34
C ALA A 89 18.18 13.59 14.04
N ARG A 90 17.48 13.71 12.90
CA ARG A 90 17.98 13.34 11.57
C ARG A 90 18.91 14.40 10.96
N GLY A 91 18.80 15.66 11.39
CA GLY A 91 19.54 16.79 10.81
C GLY A 91 19.34 16.92 9.29
N GLU A 92 20.39 17.28 8.57
CA GLU A 92 20.43 17.34 7.10
C GLU A 92 20.62 15.96 6.42
N GLY A 93 20.66 14.88 7.20
CA GLY A 93 20.98 13.55 6.71
C GLY A 93 19.88 12.92 5.83
N GLY A 94 20.20 12.72 4.55
CA GLY A 94 19.42 11.93 3.58
C GLY A 94 20.23 10.79 2.95
N PHE A 95 19.64 10.01 2.04
CA PHE A 95 20.33 9.08 1.14
C PHE A 95 21.26 8.03 1.81
N GLY A 96 20.77 7.29 2.80
CA GLY A 96 21.57 6.22 3.43
C GLY A 96 22.59 6.70 4.47
N SER A 97 22.40 7.92 5.01
CA SER A 97 23.19 8.50 6.11
C SER A 97 23.26 7.66 7.40
N THR A 98 22.44 6.61 7.52
CA THR A 98 22.48 5.65 8.63
C THR A 98 23.49 4.51 8.42
N GLY A 99 24.27 4.51 7.33
CA GLY A 99 25.36 3.59 7.09
C GLY A 99 24.91 2.17 6.77
N TYR A 100 25.00 1.77 5.50
CA TYR A 100 25.16 0.34 5.20
C TYR A 100 26.63 0.02 5.50
N GLN A 101 26.94 -0.52 6.68
CA GLN A 101 28.22 -1.19 6.83
C GLN A 101 28.14 -2.44 5.95
N THR A 102 28.80 -2.40 4.79
CA THR A 102 29.17 -3.62 4.08
C THR A 102 30.03 -4.41 5.07
N GLY A 103 29.42 -5.38 5.74
CA GLY A 103 30.13 -6.32 6.57
C GLY A 103 31.21 -6.96 5.71
N ALA A 104 32.46 -6.65 6.04
CA ALA A 104 33.60 -7.42 5.59
C ALA A 104 33.35 -8.88 6.00
N GLY A 105 33.25 -9.75 4.99
CA GLY A 105 32.96 -11.16 5.16
C GLY A 105 33.67 -11.97 4.08
N ALA A 106 34.92 -12.34 4.39
CA ALA A 106 35.81 -13.34 3.77
C ALA A 106 36.28 -13.10 2.33
#